data_AF-A0A2K3V1U1-F1
#
_entry.id   AF-A0A2K3V1U1-F1
#
_cell.length_a   1.000
_cell.length_b   1.000
_cell.length_c   1.000
_cell.angle_alpha   90.00
_cell.angle_beta   90.00
_cell.angle_gamma   90.00
#
_symmetry.space_group_name_H-M   'P 1'
#
loop_
_entity.id
_entity.type
_entity.pdbx_description
1 polymer ?
#
loop_
_entity_poly.entity_id
_entity_poly.type
_entity_poly.pdbx_seq_one_letter_code
_entity_poly.pdbx_strand_id
1 'polypeptide(L)'
;MKERTCPRCGQVFKLTPQRRGQPFANFCSPTCIQQHKLTLGQLHASRLESGFAERLRDAGLAFVEQFALGPYVIDIAFPQVRLLVEIDGEAYHTSVRAQERDDRKDAMAVAEGWRIVRLPQGMIEQHPEE
;
A
#
# COMPACT_ATOMS: atom_id res chain seq x y z
N MET A 1 -3.41 -32.13 0.47
CA MET A 1 -3.23 -30.65 0.35
C MET A 1 -2.78 -30.13 1.71
N LYS A 2 -1.65 -29.41 1.81
CA LYS A 2 -1.17 -28.90 3.11
C LYS A 2 -2.08 -27.78 3.62
N GLU A 3 -2.57 -27.94 4.84
CA GLU A 3 -3.31 -26.91 5.58
C GLU A 3 -2.36 -25.79 6.02
N ARG A 4 -2.89 -24.58 6.17
CA ARG A 4 -2.15 -23.38 6.58
C ARG A 4 -2.98 -22.54 7.54
N THR A 5 -2.30 -21.80 8.40
CA THR A 5 -2.94 -20.85 9.33
C THR A 5 -2.83 -19.44 8.76
N CYS A 6 -3.97 -18.75 8.66
CA CYS A 6 -3.99 -17.36 8.20
C CYS A 6 -3.33 -16.45 9.25
N PRO A 7 -2.30 -15.66 8.92
CA PRO A 7 -1.61 -14.80 9.89
C PRO A 7 -2.47 -13.60 10.33
N ARG A 8 -3.60 -13.34 9.66
CA ARG A 8 -4.52 -12.27 10.06
C ARG A 8 -5.58 -12.71 11.05
N CYS A 9 -6.28 -13.81 10.76
CA CYS A 9 -7.47 -14.24 11.53
C CYS A 9 -7.26 -15.56 12.29
N GLY A 10 -6.12 -16.23 12.14
CA GLY A 10 -5.84 -17.51 12.79
C GLY A 10 -6.59 -18.71 12.21
N GLN A 11 -7.49 -18.51 11.22
CA GLN A 11 -8.23 -19.60 10.62
C GLN A 11 -7.30 -20.57 9.87
N VAL A 12 -7.52 -21.86 10.07
CA VAL A 12 -6.91 -22.92 9.27
C VAL A 12 -7.64 -23.06 7.93
N PHE A 13 -6.91 -23.02 6.81
CA PHE A 13 -7.49 -23.08 5.48
C PHE A 13 -6.64 -23.94 4.52
N LYS A 14 -7.26 -24.36 3.43
CA LYS A 14 -6.61 -25.12 2.36
C LYS A 14 -6.43 -24.25 1.13
N LEU A 15 -5.24 -24.31 0.55
CA LEU A 15 -4.86 -23.49 -0.59
C LEU A 15 -5.26 -24.17 -1.90
N THR A 16 -6.09 -23.50 -2.69
CA THR A 16 -6.47 -24.00 -4.01
C THR A 16 -5.24 -24.10 -4.92
N PRO A 17 -5.18 -25.05 -5.86
CA PRO A 17 -4.06 -25.17 -6.80
C PRO A 17 -3.73 -23.86 -7.53
N GLN A 18 -4.75 -23.08 -7.91
CA GLN A 18 -4.62 -21.81 -8.62
C GLN A 18 -3.90 -20.73 -7.80
N ARG A 19 -3.98 -20.79 -6.47
CA ARG A 19 -3.35 -19.81 -5.57
C ARG A 19 -1.93 -20.20 -5.16
N ARG A 20 -1.45 -21.39 -5.51
CA ARG A 20 -0.10 -21.84 -5.12
C ARG A 20 0.97 -21.03 -5.88
N GLY A 21 1.99 -20.57 -5.17
CA GLY A 21 3.05 -19.74 -5.75
C GLY A 21 2.65 -18.29 -6.03
N GLN A 22 1.36 -17.95 -5.91
CA GLN A 22 0.88 -16.57 -6.01
C GLN A 22 1.33 -15.75 -4.79
N PRO A 23 1.50 -14.42 -4.94
CA PRO A 23 1.63 -13.51 -3.80
C PRO A 23 0.50 -13.71 -2.78
N PHE A 24 0.82 -13.54 -1.49
CA PHE A 24 -0.17 -13.58 -0.40
C PHE A 24 -0.93 -14.92 -0.24
N ALA A 25 -0.36 -16.02 -0.74
CA ALA A 25 -0.91 -17.36 -0.60
C ALA A 25 -1.04 -17.81 0.87
N ASN A 26 -0.38 -17.14 1.83
CA ASN A 26 -0.50 -17.42 3.27
C ASN A 26 -1.80 -16.89 3.92
N PHE A 27 -2.65 -16.13 3.21
CA PHE A 27 -3.91 -15.61 3.75
C PHE A 27 -5.12 -16.41 3.27
N CYS A 28 -6.15 -16.53 4.13
CA CYS A 28 -7.35 -17.28 3.77
C CYS A 28 -8.21 -16.58 2.70
N SER A 29 -8.27 -15.24 2.68
CA SER A 29 -9.11 -14.46 1.77
C SER A 29 -8.50 -13.11 1.38
N PRO A 30 -8.96 -12.46 0.29
CA PRO A 30 -8.57 -11.09 -0.07
C PRO A 30 -8.76 -10.07 1.06
N THR A 31 -9.87 -10.17 1.79
CA THR A 31 -10.13 -9.31 2.96
C THR A 31 -9.08 -9.46 4.04
N CYS A 32 -8.62 -10.70 4.33
CA CYS A 32 -7.56 -10.92 5.30
C CYS A 32 -6.21 -10.37 4.84
N ILE A 33 -5.93 -10.39 3.53
CA ILE A 33 -4.74 -9.75 2.96
C ILE A 33 -4.82 -8.24 3.21
N GLN A 34 -5.92 -7.63 2.77
CA GLN A 34 -6.13 -6.18 2.86
C GLN A 34 -6.06 -5.70 4.31
N GLN A 35 -6.81 -6.30 5.22
CA GLN A 35 -6.80 -5.91 6.63
C GLN A 35 -5.43 -6.04 7.27
N HIS A 36 -4.70 -7.13 6.97
CA HIS A 36 -3.35 -7.29 7.49
C HIS A 36 -2.40 -6.22 6.96
N LYS A 37 -2.51 -5.88 5.67
CA LYS A 37 -1.70 -4.84 5.06
C LYS A 37 -2.02 -3.45 5.61
N LEU A 38 -3.30 -3.14 5.80
CA LEU A 38 -3.74 -1.91 6.46
C LEU A 38 -3.18 -1.78 7.87
N THR A 39 -3.28 -2.85 8.67
CA THR A 39 -2.69 -2.85 10.02
C THR A 39 -1.18 -2.64 9.99
N LEU A 40 -0.46 -3.29 9.07
CA LEU A 40 0.98 -3.08 8.94
C LEU A 40 1.35 -1.67 8.49
N GLY A 41 0.61 -1.11 7.53
CA GLY A 41 0.82 0.27 7.06
C GLY A 41 0.64 1.28 8.20
N GLN A 42 -0.45 1.15 8.97
CA GLN A 42 -0.70 2.00 10.14
C GLN A 42 0.38 1.87 11.22
N LEU A 43 0.86 0.64 11.50
CA LEU A 43 1.90 0.41 12.51
C LEU A 43 3.27 0.94 12.09
N HIS A 44 3.55 0.99 10.79
CA HIS A 44 4.85 1.36 10.25
C HIS A 44 4.85 2.74 9.58
N ALA A 45 3.77 3.51 9.73
CA ALA A 45 3.68 4.86 9.18
C ALA A 45 4.88 5.68 9.67
N SER A 46 5.69 6.14 8.72
CA SER A 46 6.92 6.85 9.05
C SER A 46 6.62 8.23 9.65
N ARG A 47 7.62 8.84 10.30
CA ARG A 47 7.50 10.24 10.74
C ARG A 47 7.26 11.19 9.57
N LEU A 48 7.83 10.87 8.41
CA LEU A 48 7.68 11.65 7.20
C LEU A 48 6.24 11.59 6.68
N GLU A 49 5.66 10.38 6.61
CA GLU A 49 4.24 10.20 6.25
C GLU A 49 3.31 10.92 7.21
N SER A 50 3.51 10.73 8.52
CA SER A 50 2.70 11.39 9.55
C SER A 50 2.77 12.92 9.42
N GLY A 51 3.97 13.48 9.24
CA GLY A 51 4.17 14.92 9.09
C GLY A 51 3.60 15.48 7.78
N PHE A 52 3.65 14.72 6.69
CA PHE A 52 3.01 15.10 5.43
C PHE A 52 1.48 15.12 5.56
N ALA A 53 0.90 14.08 6.18
CA ALA A 53 -0.54 14.03 6.47
C ALA A 53 -0.99 15.20 7.37
N GLU A 54 -0.21 15.58 8.37
CA GLU A 54 -0.48 16.77 9.19
C GLU A 54 -0.55 18.04 8.36
N ARG A 55 0.41 18.28 7.45
CA ARG A 55 0.38 19.45 6.56
C ARG A 55 -0.84 19.45 5.63
N LEU A 56 -1.23 18.30 5.09
CA LEU A 56 -2.45 18.20 4.29
C LEU A 56 -3.70 18.54 5.11
N ARG A 57 -3.75 18.12 6.39
CA ARG A 57 -4.83 18.47 7.32
C ARG A 57 -4.86 19.98 7.60
N ASP A 58 -3.71 20.58 7.86
CA ASP A 58 -3.58 22.02 8.12
C ASP A 58 -3.97 22.86 6.89
N ALA A 59 -3.70 22.35 5.69
CA ALA A 59 -4.16 22.94 4.43
C ALA A 59 -5.67 22.74 4.16
N GLY A 60 -6.40 22.04 5.02
CA GLY A 60 -7.84 21.80 4.89
C GLY A 60 -8.21 20.82 3.77
N LEU A 61 -7.28 19.98 3.34
CA LEU A 61 -7.52 19.02 2.25
C LEU A 61 -8.23 17.77 2.75
N ALA A 62 -9.15 17.25 1.94
CA ALA A 62 -9.83 15.99 2.22
C ALA A 62 -9.08 14.81 1.59
N PHE A 63 -8.51 13.96 2.43
CA PHE A 63 -7.71 12.80 2.01
C PHE A 63 -7.94 11.59 2.94
N VAL A 64 -7.42 10.44 2.54
CA VAL A 64 -7.45 9.19 3.31
C VAL A 64 -6.02 8.68 3.47
N GLU A 65 -5.60 8.46 4.72
CA GLU A 65 -4.32 7.81 5.04
C GLU A 65 -4.43 6.29 4.90
N GLN A 66 -3.34 5.65 4.49
CA GLN A 66 -3.22 4.19 4.41
C GLN A 66 -4.38 3.57 3.60
N PHE A 67 -4.59 4.08 2.39
CA PHE A 67 -5.69 3.68 1.51
C PHE A 67 -5.44 2.29 0.90
N ALA A 68 -6.42 1.40 0.98
CA ALA A 68 -6.32 0.07 0.40
C ALA A 68 -6.62 0.09 -1.11
N LEU A 69 -5.63 -0.33 -1.92
CA LEU A 69 -5.77 -0.63 -3.34
C LEU A 69 -5.56 -2.13 -3.54
N GLY A 70 -6.65 -2.91 -3.51
CA GLY A 70 -6.56 -4.37 -3.51
C GLY A 70 -5.70 -4.91 -2.34
N PRO A 71 -4.61 -5.65 -2.61
CA PRO A 71 -3.67 -6.12 -1.60
C PRO A 71 -2.56 -5.11 -1.25
N TYR A 72 -2.59 -3.90 -1.82
CA TYR A 72 -1.63 -2.83 -1.59
C TYR A 72 -2.22 -1.77 -0.66
N VAL A 73 -1.33 -1.04 0.02
CA VAL A 73 -1.68 0.11 0.84
C VAL A 73 -0.87 1.29 0.30
N ILE A 74 -1.56 2.41 0.10
CA ILE A 74 -1.02 3.67 -0.40
C ILE A 74 -1.07 4.66 0.75
N ASP A 75 0.00 5.44 0.93
CA ASP A 75 0.14 6.31 2.11
C ASP A 75 -0.98 7.35 2.19
N ILE A 76 -1.29 8.00 1.05
CA ILE A 76 -2.31 9.04 0.95
C ILE A 76 -3.16 8.82 -0.31
N ALA A 77 -4.47 9.00 -0.19
CA ALA A 77 -5.38 9.06 -1.32
C ALA A 77 -6.26 10.30 -1.27
N PHE A 78 -6.54 10.88 -2.44
CA PHE A 78 -7.57 11.89 -2.66
C PHE A 78 -8.69 11.29 -3.52
N PRO A 79 -9.69 10.62 -2.91
CA PRO A 79 -10.71 9.89 -3.66
C PRO A 79 -11.53 10.77 -4.61
N GLN A 80 -11.74 12.04 -4.24
CA GLN A 80 -12.54 12.98 -5.03
C GLN A 80 -11.96 13.23 -6.43
N VAL A 81 -10.63 13.11 -6.58
CA VAL A 81 -9.91 13.36 -7.85
C VAL A 81 -9.14 12.14 -8.37
N ARG A 82 -9.39 10.98 -7.77
CA ARG A 82 -8.71 9.70 -8.05
C ARG A 82 -7.19 9.81 -8.12
N LEU A 83 -6.61 10.47 -7.11
CA LEU A 83 -5.17 10.60 -6.96
C LEU A 83 -4.69 9.77 -5.76
N LEU A 84 -3.61 9.04 -5.97
CA LEU A 84 -2.87 8.27 -4.98
C LEU A 84 -1.48 8.92 -4.86
N VAL A 85 -1.00 9.07 -3.62
CA VAL A 85 0.32 9.63 -3.31
C VAL A 85 1.06 8.63 -2.42
N GLU A 86 2.22 8.19 -2.87
CA GLU A 86 3.15 7.37 -2.09
C GLU A 86 4.35 8.22 -1.68
N ILE A 87 4.74 8.11 -0.41
CA ILE A 87 5.88 8.81 0.18
C ILE A 87 7.03 7.81 0.24
N ASP A 88 7.91 7.89 -0.75
CA ASP A 88 8.94 6.87 -0.96
C ASP A 88 10.21 7.20 -0.16
N GLY A 89 10.44 6.47 0.92
CA GLY A 89 11.65 6.58 1.75
C GLY A 89 12.92 6.04 1.09
N GLU A 90 12.79 5.20 0.06
CA GLU A 90 13.92 4.57 -0.62
C GLU A 90 13.60 4.39 -2.11
N ALA A 91 13.80 5.48 -2.87
CA ALA A 91 13.94 5.38 -4.30
C ALA A 91 14.98 4.29 -4.61
N TYR A 92 14.57 3.27 -5.37
CA TYR A 92 15.34 2.10 -5.82
C TYR A 92 15.36 0.88 -4.88
N HIS A 93 14.22 0.20 -4.77
CA HIS A 93 14.26 -1.25 -4.54
C HIS A 93 14.94 -1.96 -5.73
N THR A 94 16.23 -2.26 -5.58
CA THR A 94 17.13 -2.83 -6.60
C THR A 94 16.84 -4.30 -7.00
N SER A 95 15.73 -4.88 -6.53
CA SER A 95 15.38 -6.29 -6.83
C SER A 95 14.26 -6.40 -7.86
N VAL A 96 14.40 -7.36 -8.78
CA VAL A 96 13.38 -7.70 -9.79
C VAL A 96 12.00 -7.94 -9.16
N ARG A 97 11.96 -8.57 -7.98
CA ARG A 97 10.70 -8.85 -7.27
C ARG A 97 10.00 -7.60 -6.75
N ALA A 98 10.76 -6.59 -6.35
CA ALA A 98 10.19 -5.33 -5.90
C ALA A 98 9.63 -4.55 -7.10
N GLN A 99 10.38 -4.49 -8.20
CA GLN A 99 9.91 -3.89 -9.45
C GLN A 99 8.61 -4.56 -9.94
N GLU A 100 8.57 -5.89 -10.03
CA GLU A 100 7.35 -6.61 -10.41
C GLU A 100 6.16 -6.33 -9.49
N ARG A 101 6.43 -6.09 -8.20
CA ARG A 101 5.38 -5.77 -7.23
C ARG A 101 4.81 -4.38 -7.51
N ASP A 102 5.68 -3.40 -7.76
CA ASP A 102 5.27 -2.03 -8.04
C ASP A 102 4.60 -1.90 -9.42
N ASP A 103 5.07 -2.64 -10.43
CA ASP A 103 4.42 -2.71 -11.75
C ASP A 103 2.98 -3.25 -11.63
N ARG A 104 2.75 -4.27 -10.80
CA ARG A 104 1.41 -4.82 -10.55
C ARG A 104 0.52 -3.82 -9.80
N LYS A 105 1.09 -3.05 -8.88
CA LYS A 105 0.38 -2.00 -8.13
C LYS A 105 -0.03 -0.86 -9.07
N ASP A 106 0.86 -0.44 -9.96
CA ASP A 106 0.59 0.60 -10.96
C ASP A 106 -0.45 0.15 -11.99
N ALA A 107 -0.33 -1.08 -12.50
CA ALA A 107 -1.33 -1.65 -13.40
C ALA A 107 -2.72 -1.71 -12.73
N MET A 108 -2.80 -2.05 -11.44
CA MET A 108 -4.05 -2.06 -10.69
C MET A 108 -4.62 -0.64 -10.52
N ALA A 109 -3.78 0.33 -10.16
CA ALA A 109 -4.21 1.72 -10.02
C ALA A 109 -4.81 2.25 -11.33
N VAL A 110 -4.11 2.02 -12.45
CA VAL A 110 -4.59 2.41 -13.78
C VAL A 110 -5.91 1.71 -14.13
N ALA A 111 -6.00 0.40 -13.90
CA ALA A 111 -7.21 -0.36 -14.19
C ALA A 111 -8.43 0.11 -13.37
N GLU A 112 -8.21 0.59 -12.14
CA GLU A 112 -9.24 1.16 -11.28
C GLU A 112 -9.47 2.67 -11.50
N GLY A 113 -8.76 3.28 -12.47
CA GLY A 113 -8.93 4.68 -12.87
C GLY A 113 -8.24 5.69 -11.95
N TRP A 114 -7.25 5.25 -11.17
CA TRP A 114 -6.41 6.09 -10.32
C TRP A 114 -5.16 6.57 -11.04
N ARG A 115 -4.68 7.74 -10.63
CA ARG A 115 -3.32 8.23 -10.92
C ARG A 115 -2.47 8.06 -9.67
N ILE A 116 -1.23 7.60 -9.83
CA ILE A 116 -0.24 7.52 -8.74
C ILE A 116 0.83 8.60 -8.95
N VAL A 117 1.16 9.30 -7.87
CA VAL A 117 2.34 10.15 -7.75
C VAL A 117 3.22 9.59 -6.63
N ARG A 118 4.52 9.48 -6.89
CA ARG A 118 5.50 9.06 -5.88
C ARG A 118 6.36 10.26 -5.52
N LEU A 119 6.40 10.59 -4.24
CA LEU A 119 7.20 11.68 -3.68
C LEU A 119 8.43 11.06 -3.03
N PRO A 120 9.63 11.22 -3.61
CA PRO A 120 10.85 10.79 -2.96
C PRO A 120 11.03 11.54 -1.64
N GLN A 121 11.46 10.85 -0.59
CA GLN A 121 11.68 11.44 0.72
C GLN A 121 12.56 12.69 0.67
N GLY A 122 13.63 12.66 -0.13
CA GLY A 122 14.52 13.81 -0.31
C GLY A 122 13.83 15.06 -0.86
N MET A 123 12.75 14.92 -1.62
CA MET A 123 11.96 16.07 -2.11
C MET A 123 11.20 16.74 -0.97
N ILE A 124 10.60 15.95 -0.08
CA ILE A 124 9.82 16.44 1.06
C ILE A 124 10.73 17.07 2.13
N GLU A 125 11.92 16.52 2.33
CA GLU A 125 12.87 17.03 3.31
C GLU A 125 13.55 18.34 2.87
N GLN A 126 13.80 18.51 1.56
CA GLN A 126 14.49 19.70 1.02
C GLN A 126 13.56 20.89 0.79
N HIS A 127 12.27 20.62 0.55
CA HIS A 127 11.25 21.65 0.32
C HIS A 127 9.99 21.35 1.15
N PRO A 128 10.07 21.41 2.49
CA PRO A 128 8.95 21.02 3.34
C PRO A 128 7.70 21.92 3.18
N GLU A 129 7.86 23.11 2.61
CA GLU A 129 6.81 24.10 2.32
C GLU A 129 6.20 24.09 0.90
N GLU A 130 6.77 23.34 -0.06
CA GLU A 130 6.31 23.26 -1.47
C GLU A 130 5.73 21.87 -1.82
#